data_AF-A0A2T8KM83-F1
#
_entry.id   AF-A0A2T8KM83-F1
#
_cell.length_a   1.000
_cell.length_b   1.000
_cell.length_c   1.000
_cell.angle_alpha   90.00
_cell.angle_beta   90.00
_cell.angle_gamma   90.00
#
_symmetry.space_group_name_H-M   'P 1'
#
loop_
_entity.id
_entity.type
_entity.pdbx_description
1 polymer ?
#
loop_
_entity_poly.entity_id
_entity_poly.type
_entity_poly.pdbx_seq_one_letter_code
_entity_poly.pdbx_strand_id
1 'polypeptide(L)'
;MYGNEQVDEIDRERLVRRWIAEGFICEEHGQSKQEVAENHFYELVNRSMLQPVGIGYDGKDRACQVHDMMLELIISKSVEDNFIAFMGHGQNDLANRHGLIRRLSVHYIDQEQASVLANEDLSHVRSLTVITSACLKKLPSLAEFQALRVLHFQGCRNVQEYDMNGIDKLFQLKYLSFRNT
;
A
#
# COMPACT_ATOMS: atom_id res chain seq x y z
N MET A 1 -7.52 7.82 31.29
CA MET A 1 -7.17 6.43 30.96
C MET A 1 -6.77 6.44 29.50
N TYR A 2 -5.47 6.35 29.24
CA TYR A 2 -4.89 6.50 27.91
C TYR A 2 -5.45 5.39 27.01
N GLY A 3 -6.11 5.81 25.92
CA GLY A 3 -6.60 4.90 24.91
C GLY A 3 -5.43 4.18 24.29
N ASN A 4 -5.59 2.88 24.08
CA ASN A 4 -4.65 2.04 23.38
C ASN A 4 -4.41 2.64 21.98
N GLU A 5 -3.29 3.34 21.78
CA GLU A 5 -2.74 3.54 20.45
C GLU A 5 -2.36 2.15 19.96
N GLN A 6 -3.22 1.59 19.13
CA GLN A 6 -2.95 0.34 18.46
C GLN A 6 -1.84 0.62 17.46
N VAL A 7 -0.59 0.41 17.88
CA VAL A 7 0.57 0.51 16.99
C VAL A 7 0.43 -0.62 15.98
N ASP A 8 0.07 -0.27 14.74
CA ASP A 8 -0.21 -1.22 13.67
C ASP A 8 1.05 -2.03 13.34
N GLU A 9 1.07 -3.30 13.75
CA GLU A 9 2.13 -4.25 13.37
C GLU A 9 2.13 -4.46 11.85
N ILE A 10 3.30 -4.30 11.24
CA ILE A 10 3.54 -4.57 9.84
C ILE A 10 4.22 -5.93 9.72
N ASP A 11 3.50 -6.92 9.17
CA ASP A 11 4.07 -8.24 8.86
C ASP A 11 5.29 -8.13 7.94
N ARG A 12 6.41 -8.77 8.33
CA ARG A 12 7.70 -8.68 7.64
C ARG A 12 7.63 -9.27 6.23
N GLU A 13 7.07 -10.47 6.09
CA GLU A 13 6.97 -11.14 4.79
C GLU A 13 6.13 -10.30 3.81
N ARG A 14 5.03 -9.73 4.29
CA ARG A 14 4.18 -8.84 3.50
C ARG A 14 4.93 -7.59 3.05
N LEU A 15 5.67 -6.96 3.94
CA LEU A 15 6.45 -5.76 3.63
C LEU A 15 7.49 -6.04 2.55
N VAL A 16 8.27 -7.11 2.73
CA VAL A 16 9.29 -7.56 1.77
C VAL A 16 8.69 -7.86 0.40
N ARG A 17 7.61 -8.66 0.33
CA ARG A 17 6.94 -8.98 -0.94
C ARG A 17 6.42 -7.73 -1.64
N ARG A 18 5.91 -6.75 -0.87
CA ARG A 18 5.41 -5.50 -1.43
C ARG A 18 6.54 -4.63 -1.99
N TRP A 19 7.69 -4.50 -1.30
CA TRP A 19 8.84 -3.76 -1.85
C TRP A 19 9.34 -4.33 -3.18
N ILE A 20 9.39 -5.66 -3.29
CA ILE A 20 9.75 -6.35 -4.53
C ILE A 20 8.72 -6.05 -5.64
N ALA A 21 7.43 -6.10 -5.33
CA ALA A 21 6.36 -5.85 -6.29
C ALA A 21 6.30 -4.38 -6.76
N GLU A 22 6.52 -3.42 -5.86
CA GLU A 22 6.68 -2.00 -6.18
C GLU A 22 7.90 -1.76 -7.09
N GLY A 23 8.90 -2.63 -7.00
CA GLY A 23 10.16 -2.53 -7.74
C GLY A 23 11.21 -1.65 -7.06
N PHE A 24 11.13 -1.52 -5.73
CA PHE A 24 12.18 -0.87 -4.93
C PHE A 24 13.44 -1.72 -4.81
N ILE A 25 13.30 -3.02 -5.07
CA ILE A 25 14.37 -3.99 -4.90
C ILE A 25 14.88 -4.44 -6.27
N CYS A 26 16.17 -4.24 -6.49
CA CYS A 26 16.90 -4.73 -7.64
C CYS A 26 17.66 -6.01 -7.26
N GLU A 27 17.98 -6.84 -8.25
CA GLU A 27 18.89 -7.98 -8.04
C GLU A 27 20.31 -7.44 -7.91
N GLU A 28 21.05 -8.00 -6.96
CA GLU A 28 22.46 -7.71 -6.73
C GLU A 28 23.29 -8.97 -7.01
N HIS A 29 24.57 -8.81 -7.33
CA HIS A 29 25.44 -9.89 -7.82
C HIS A 29 25.41 -11.13 -6.90
N GLY A 30 24.67 -12.17 -7.31
CA GLY A 30 24.55 -13.43 -6.59
C GLY A 30 23.45 -13.49 -5.54
N GLN A 31 22.62 -12.45 -5.40
CA GLN A 31 21.50 -12.40 -4.45
C GLN A 31 20.16 -12.27 -5.16
N SER A 32 19.18 -13.05 -4.70
CA SER A 32 17.79 -12.92 -5.11
C SER A 32 17.16 -11.64 -4.58
N LYS A 33 16.10 -11.14 -5.22
CA LYS A 33 15.33 -9.98 -4.72
C LYS A 33 14.79 -10.21 -3.31
N GLN A 34 14.49 -11.45 -2.95
CA GLN A 34 14.04 -11.79 -1.60
C GLN A 34 15.16 -11.52 -0.59
N GLU A 35 16.38 -11.98 -0.86
CA GLU A 35 17.53 -11.77 0.02
C GLU A 35 17.89 -10.29 0.13
N VAL A 36 17.92 -9.55 -0.99
CA VAL A 36 18.19 -8.10 -0.99
C VAL A 36 17.14 -7.35 -0.17
N ALA A 37 15.85 -7.69 -0.35
CA ALA A 37 14.76 -7.06 0.41
C ALA A 37 14.82 -7.36 1.91
N GLU A 38 15.16 -8.60 2.29
CA GLU A 38 15.36 -8.97 3.69
C GLU A 38 16.56 -8.24 4.31
N ASN A 39 17.66 -8.10 3.58
CA ASN A 39 18.82 -7.34 4.04
C ASN A 39 18.47 -5.87 4.32
N HIS A 40 17.72 -5.22 3.42
CA HIS A 40 17.24 -3.86 3.65
C HIS A 40 16.29 -3.75 4.85
N PHE A 41 15.42 -4.75 5.07
CA PHE A 41 14.59 -4.79 6.27
C PHE A 41 15.44 -4.75 7.54
N TYR A 42 16.44 -5.62 7.65
CA TYR A 42 17.33 -5.67 8.81
C TYR A 42 18.24 -4.45 8.92
N GLU A 43 18.59 -3.80 7.80
CA GLU A 43 19.29 -2.53 7.83
C GLU A 43 18.43 -1.42 8.47
N LEU A 44 17.14 -1.34 8.14
CA LEU A 44 16.22 -0.40 8.78
C LEU A 44 16.04 -0.69 10.28
N VAL A 45 16.02 -1.97 10.67
CA VAL A 45 16.02 -2.38 12.08
C VAL A 45 17.31 -1.95 12.78
N ASN A 46 18.48 -2.24 12.20
CA ASN A 46 19.79 -1.89 12.76
C ASN A 46 20.01 -0.37 12.87
N ARG A 47 19.33 0.42 12.02
CA ARG A 47 19.31 1.89 12.09
C ARG A 47 18.23 2.44 13.03
N SER A 48 17.57 1.57 13.80
CA SER A 48 16.47 1.91 14.71
C SER A 48 15.28 2.61 14.04
N MET A 49 15.08 2.40 12.74
CA MET A 49 13.94 2.95 12.02
C MET A 49 12.69 2.08 12.15
N LEU A 50 12.91 0.76 12.24
CA LEU A 50 11.88 -0.24 12.50
C LEU A 50 12.18 -0.95 13.83
N GLN A 51 11.15 -1.18 14.62
CA GLN A 51 11.19 -1.96 15.84
C GLN A 51 10.65 -3.36 15.55
N PRO A 52 11.44 -4.44 15.70
CA PRO A 52 10.97 -5.80 15.44
C PRO A 52 9.95 -6.24 16.50
N VAL A 53 8.92 -6.97 16.07
CA VAL A 53 7.83 -7.44 16.92
C VAL A 53 7.57 -8.93 16.69
N GLY A 54 7.79 -9.71 17.75
CA GLY A 54 7.57 -11.15 17.76
C GLY A 54 8.55 -11.92 16.86
N ILE A 55 8.56 -13.24 17.04
CA ILE A 55 9.41 -14.16 16.29
C ILE A 55 8.51 -15.07 15.45
N GLY A 56 8.84 -15.20 14.17
CA GLY A 56 8.17 -16.07 13.21
C GLY A 56 8.58 -17.53 13.37
N TYR A 57 7.92 -18.42 12.61
CA TYR A 57 8.21 -19.85 12.62
C TYR A 57 9.60 -20.18 12.05
N ASP A 58 10.17 -19.28 11.24
CA ASP A 58 11.50 -19.38 10.64
C ASP A 58 12.60 -18.83 11.57
N GLY A 59 12.27 -18.44 12.79
CA GLY A 59 13.19 -17.85 13.76
C GLY A 59 13.58 -16.39 13.48
N LYS A 60 13.00 -15.78 12.44
CA LYS A 60 13.20 -14.36 12.09
C LYS A 60 12.11 -13.49 12.74
N ASP A 61 12.27 -12.17 12.69
CA ASP A 61 11.23 -11.25 13.18
C ASP A 61 9.93 -11.46 12.40
N ARG A 62 8.81 -11.59 13.12
CA ARG A 62 7.49 -11.82 12.49
C ARG A 62 6.97 -10.54 11.84
N ALA A 63 7.03 -9.46 12.60
CA ALA A 63 6.51 -8.16 12.22
C ALA A 63 7.48 -7.06 12.65
N CYS A 64 7.15 -5.83 12.28
CA CYS A 64 7.80 -4.64 12.80
C CYS A 64 6.79 -3.54 13.04
N GLN A 65 7.20 -2.55 13.82
CA GLN A 65 6.53 -1.27 13.98
C GLN A 65 7.49 -0.16 13.53
N VAL A 66 6.96 0.93 13.00
CA VAL A 66 7.78 2.10 12.68
C VAL A 66 8.06 2.85 13.97
N HIS A 67 9.31 3.24 14.21
CA HIS A 67 9.64 4.08 15.36
C HIS A 67 8.92 5.44 15.24
N ASP A 68 8.32 5.95 16.32
CA ASP A 68 7.48 7.16 16.28
C ASP A 68 8.15 8.39 15.62
N MET A 69 9.40 8.70 15.99
CA MET A 69 10.18 9.77 15.35
C MET A 69 10.37 9.59 13.84
N MET A 70 10.47 8.34 13.37
CA MET A 70 10.58 8.06 11.93
C MET A 70 9.23 8.16 11.23
N LEU A 71 8.12 7.88 11.92
CA LEU A 71 6.79 7.98 11.34
C LEU A 71 6.50 9.42 10.89
N GLU A 72 6.78 10.40 11.74
CA GLU A 72 6.60 11.83 11.40
C GLU A 72 7.45 12.24 10.20
N LEU A 73 8.71 11.78 10.15
CA LEU A 73 9.62 12.05 9.05
C LEU A 73 9.15 11.42 7.73
N ILE A 74 8.67 10.17 7.78
CA ILE A 74 8.12 9.45 6.61
C ILE A 74 6.87 10.17 6.08
N ILE A 75 5.96 10.59 6.97
CA ILE A 75 4.76 11.33 6.58
C ILE A 75 5.15 12.64 5.89
N SER A 76 6.03 13.42 6.51
CA SER A 76 6.50 14.69 5.96
C SER A 76 7.13 14.52 4.57
N LYS A 77 8.05 13.56 4.43
CA LYS A 77 8.70 13.26 3.15
C LYS A 77 7.74 12.73 2.09
N SER A 78 6.77 11.91 2.49
CA SER A 78 5.75 11.39 1.58
C SER A 78 4.88 12.50 0.98
N VAL A 79 4.59 13.56 1.75
CA VAL A 79 3.86 14.73 1.25
C VAL A 79 4.74 15.57 0.34
N GLU A 80 5.98 15.88 0.76
CA GLU A 80 6.95 16.64 -0.04
C GLU A 80 7.19 16.02 -1.43
N ASP A 81 7.37 14.70 -1.48
CA ASP A 81 7.67 13.96 -2.71
C ASP A 81 6.42 13.53 -3.49
N ASN A 82 5.21 13.87 -3.00
CA ASN A 82 3.94 13.37 -3.54
C ASN A 82 3.91 11.83 -3.69
N PHE A 83 4.53 11.11 -2.75
CA PHE A 83 4.84 9.68 -2.89
C PHE A 83 3.61 8.78 -2.98
N ILE A 84 2.55 9.10 -2.23
CA ILE A 84 1.25 8.42 -2.23
C ILE A 84 0.13 9.44 -2.20
N ALA A 85 -0.88 9.28 -3.06
CA ALA A 85 -2.11 10.06 -3.01
C ALA A 85 -3.14 9.36 -2.13
N PHE A 86 -3.80 10.14 -1.29
CA PHE A 86 -4.80 9.66 -0.36
C PHE A 86 -6.19 10.19 -0.73
N MET A 87 -7.19 9.30 -0.70
CA MET A 87 -8.59 9.67 -0.76
C MET A 87 -9.35 9.01 0.38
N GLY A 88 -10.05 9.81 1.17
CA GLY A 88 -10.80 9.32 2.31
C GLY A 88 -11.03 10.36 3.40
N HIS A 89 -11.95 10.09 4.32
CA HIS A 89 -12.23 10.95 5.49
C HIS A 89 -12.42 12.44 5.15
N GLY A 90 -13.11 12.75 4.04
CA GLY A 90 -13.31 14.13 3.58
C GLY A 90 -12.08 14.82 2.97
N GLN A 91 -10.94 14.12 2.87
CA GLN A 91 -9.73 14.59 2.20
C GLN A 91 -9.64 14.03 0.78
N ASN A 92 -9.24 14.88 -0.15
CA ASN A 92 -8.96 14.53 -1.54
C ASN A 92 -7.64 15.18 -1.97
N ASP A 93 -6.57 14.38 -1.93
CA ASP A 93 -5.24 14.84 -2.33
C ASP A 93 -5.07 14.93 -3.86
N LEU A 94 -6.00 14.40 -4.65
CA LEU A 94 -5.87 14.31 -6.11
C LEU A 94 -5.95 15.70 -6.76
N ALA A 95 -6.82 16.56 -6.24
CA ALA A 95 -7.09 17.89 -6.81
C ALA A 95 -5.90 18.87 -6.71
N ASN A 96 -4.97 18.64 -5.77
CA ASN A 96 -3.85 19.55 -5.48
C ASN A 96 -2.49 19.03 -5.94
N ARG A 97 -2.44 17.87 -6.61
CA ARG A 97 -1.16 17.25 -6.99
C ARG A 97 -0.81 17.57 -8.44
N HIS A 98 0.33 18.22 -8.61
CA HIS A 98 0.98 18.37 -9.91
C HIS A 98 1.81 17.12 -10.22
N GLY A 99 1.35 16.26 -11.14
CA GLY A 99 2.13 15.12 -11.65
C GLY A 99 1.37 13.79 -11.64
N LEU A 100 2.07 12.72 -12.06
CA LEU A 100 1.49 11.39 -12.17
C LEU A 100 1.38 10.70 -10.81
N ILE A 101 0.16 10.37 -10.39
CA ILE A 101 -0.10 9.59 -9.19
C ILE A 101 0.25 8.13 -9.46
N ARG A 102 1.31 7.64 -8.82
CA ARG A 102 1.76 6.23 -8.97
C ARG A 102 1.24 5.32 -7.87
N ARG A 103 0.81 5.87 -6.73
CA ARG A 103 0.30 5.11 -5.58
C ARG A 103 -0.92 5.81 -5.04
N LEU A 104 -2.02 5.06 -4.94
CA LEU A 104 -3.31 5.53 -4.49
C LEU A 104 -3.76 4.71 -3.29
N SER A 105 -4.13 5.39 -2.22
CA SER A 105 -4.79 4.80 -1.06
C SER A 105 -6.20 5.34 -0.93
N VAL A 106 -7.19 4.45 -0.86
CA VAL A 106 -8.61 4.75 -0.78
C VAL A 106 -9.18 4.21 0.53
N HIS A 107 -9.64 5.10 1.41
CA HIS A 107 -10.03 4.76 2.77
C HIS A 107 -11.39 5.37 3.10
N TYR A 108 -12.37 4.55 3.48
CA TYR A 108 -13.67 5.03 3.99
C TYR A 108 -14.34 6.13 3.11
N ILE A 109 -14.27 5.98 1.79
CA ILE A 109 -14.77 7.02 0.89
C ILE A 109 -16.30 7.03 0.81
N ASP A 110 -16.86 8.21 0.56
CA ASP A 110 -18.26 8.41 0.24
C ASP A 110 -18.53 8.36 -1.28
N GLN A 111 -19.78 8.62 -1.66
CA GLN A 111 -20.21 8.59 -3.06
C GLN A 111 -19.62 9.72 -3.91
N GLU A 112 -19.43 10.91 -3.34
CA GLU A 112 -18.86 12.05 -4.07
C GLU A 112 -17.38 11.79 -4.37
N GLN A 113 -16.64 11.32 -3.38
CA GLN A 113 -15.24 10.93 -3.53
C GLN A 113 -15.06 9.80 -4.55
N ALA A 114 -15.94 8.78 -4.53
CA ALA A 114 -15.92 7.72 -5.54
C ALA A 114 -16.14 8.27 -6.96
N SER A 115 -17.04 9.25 -7.11
CA SER A 115 -17.30 9.89 -8.42
C SER A 115 -16.12 10.72 -8.92
N VAL A 116 -15.35 11.34 -8.01
CA VAL A 116 -14.11 12.03 -8.39
C VAL A 116 -13.11 11.02 -8.95
N LEU A 117 -12.87 9.89 -8.26
CA LEU A 117 -11.94 8.86 -8.75
C LEU A 117 -12.30 8.33 -10.13
N ALA A 118 -13.59 8.15 -10.41
CA ALA A 118 -14.06 7.64 -11.70
C ALA A 118 -13.81 8.60 -12.87
N ASN A 119 -13.49 9.87 -12.59
CA ASN A 119 -13.17 10.87 -13.61
C ASN A 119 -11.67 11.16 -13.73
N GLU A 120 -10.84 10.55 -12.87
CA GLU A 120 -9.39 10.73 -12.89
C GLU A 120 -8.70 9.74 -13.84
N ASP A 121 -7.60 10.15 -14.46
CA ASP A 121 -6.76 9.22 -15.22
C ASP A 121 -5.88 8.39 -14.27
N LEU A 122 -6.32 7.17 -14.00
CA LEU A 122 -5.63 6.23 -13.11
C LEU A 122 -4.76 5.20 -13.86
N SER A 123 -4.58 5.36 -15.17
CA SER A 123 -3.80 4.43 -16.01
C SER A 123 -2.33 4.30 -15.58
N HIS A 124 -1.79 5.33 -14.93
CA HIS A 124 -0.42 5.40 -14.44
C HIS A 124 -0.22 4.86 -13.02
N VAL A 125 -1.30 4.56 -12.31
CA VAL A 125 -1.25 4.03 -10.93
C VAL A 125 -0.66 2.63 -10.95
N ARG A 126 0.37 2.44 -10.13
CA ARG A 126 1.10 1.17 -9.97
C ARG A 126 0.75 0.45 -8.67
N SER A 127 0.26 1.17 -7.66
CA SER A 127 -0.14 0.63 -6.37
C SER A 127 -1.50 1.16 -5.99
N LEU A 128 -2.44 0.25 -5.74
CA LEU A 128 -3.76 0.56 -5.23
C LEU A 128 -3.96 -0.15 -3.90
N THR A 129 -4.30 0.62 -2.87
CA THR A 129 -4.72 0.10 -1.57
C THR A 129 -6.11 0.60 -1.25
N VAL A 130 -7.04 -0.31 -0.97
CA VAL A 130 -8.43 0.00 -0.61
C VAL A 130 -8.69 -0.55 0.79
N ILE A 131 -9.05 0.34 1.72
CA ILE A 131 -9.32 -0.01 3.11
C ILE A 131 -10.75 0.35 3.47
N THR A 132 -11.52 -0.65 3.90
CA THR A 132 -12.86 -0.49 4.50
C THR A 132 -13.77 0.48 3.75
N SER A 133 -13.90 0.33 2.43
CA SER A 133 -14.80 1.18 1.62
C SER A 133 -16.22 0.62 1.63
N ALA A 134 -17.20 1.48 1.95
CA ALA A 134 -18.63 1.14 1.85
C ALA A 134 -19.17 1.28 0.41
N CYS A 135 -18.39 1.85 -0.50
CA CYS A 135 -18.78 2.23 -1.86
C CYS A 135 -17.96 1.49 -2.93
N LEU A 136 -17.57 0.24 -2.69
CA LEU A 136 -16.73 -0.56 -3.61
C LEU A 136 -17.30 -0.61 -5.03
N LYS A 137 -18.62 -0.75 -5.21
CA LYS A 137 -19.28 -0.74 -6.53
C LYS A 137 -19.03 0.51 -7.36
N LYS A 138 -18.71 1.63 -6.72
CA LYS A 138 -18.52 2.94 -7.36
C LYS A 138 -17.07 3.27 -7.59
N LEU A 139 -16.15 2.43 -7.13
CA LEU A 139 -14.74 2.60 -7.43
C LEU A 139 -14.47 2.33 -8.91
N PRO A 140 -13.46 2.99 -9.49
CA PRO A 140 -12.97 2.70 -10.83
C PRO A 140 -12.72 1.21 -11.06
N SER A 141 -13.02 0.74 -12.26
CA SER A 141 -12.82 -0.66 -12.66
C SER A 141 -11.33 -1.00 -12.68
N LEU A 142 -10.96 -2.27 -12.44
CA LEU A 142 -9.54 -2.69 -12.56
C LEU A 142 -8.97 -2.45 -13.96
N ALA A 143 -9.83 -2.44 -15.00
CA ALA A 143 -9.44 -2.12 -16.37
C ALA A 143 -8.82 -0.72 -16.53
N GLU A 144 -9.11 0.21 -15.63
CA GLU A 144 -8.56 1.57 -15.66
C GLU A 144 -7.11 1.63 -15.17
N PHE A 145 -6.64 0.64 -14.41
CA PHE A 145 -5.31 0.61 -13.78
C PHE A 145 -4.28 -0.18 -14.61
N GLN A 146 -4.02 0.25 -15.85
CA GLN A 146 -3.18 -0.50 -16.80
C GLN A 146 -1.73 -0.75 -16.34
N ALA A 147 -1.20 0.11 -15.47
CA ALA A 147 0.15 -0.02 -14.92
C ALA A 147 0.22 -0.73 -13.54
N LEU A 148 -0.89 -1.31 -13.06
CA LEU A 148 -0.97 -1.83 -11.69
C LEU A 148 0.00 -2.99 -11.45
N ARG A 149 0.77 -2.87 -10.36
CA ARG A 149 1.72 -3.88 -9.85
C ARG A 149 1.31 -4.43 -8.51
N VAL A 150 0.66 -3.61 -7.69
CA VAL A 150 0.26 -3.95 -6.32
C VAL A 150 -1.21 -3.62 -6.16
N LEU A 151 -2.00 -4.63 -5.81
CA LEU A 151 -3.42 -4.50 -5.47
C LEU A 151 -3.64 -5.06 -4.06
N HIS A 152 -4.16 -4.22 -3.17
CA HIS A 152 -4.43 -4.61 -1.78
C HIS A 152 -5.80 -4.14 -1.33
N PHE A 153 -6.62 -5.09 -0.88
CA PHE A 153 -7.86 -4.84 -0.17
C PHE A 153 -7.72 -5.23 1.31
N GLN A 154 -8.14 -4.35 2.21
CA GLN A 154 -8.16 -4.60 3.65
C GLN A 154 -9.52 -4.24 4.24
N GLY A 155 -10.16 -5.16 4.96
CA GLY A 155 -11.41 -4.88 5.67
C GLY A 155 -12.65 -4.72 4.77
N CYS A 156 -12.54 -5.01 3.47
CA CYS A 156 -13.61 -4.85 2.49
C CYS A 156 -14.53 -6.08 2.43
N ARG A 157 -15.49 -6.18 3.38
CA ARG A 157 -16.40 -7.35 3.54
C ARG A 157 -17.21 -7.74 2.31
N ASN A 158 -17.43 -6.79 1.40
CA ASN A 158 -18.21 -6.97 0.18
C ASN A 158 -17.33 -6.83 -1.06
N VAL A 159 -16.09 -7.32 -1.03
CA VAL A 159 -15.14 -7.18 -2.16
C VAL A 159 -15.67 -7.77 -3.47
N GLN A 160 -16.57 -8.74 -3.41
CA GLN A 160 -17.30 -9.28 -4.56
C GLN A 160 -18.17 -8.25 -5.31
N GLU A 161 -18.48 -7.13 -4.67
CA GLU A 161 -19.22 -6.03 -5.27
C GLU A 161 -18.32 -5.09 -6.08
N TYR A 162 -17.00 -5.17 -5.91
CA TYR A 162 -16.05 -4.40 -6.69
C TYR A 162 -15.99 -4.91 -8.12
N ASP A 163 -15.86 -4.00 -9.09
CA ASP A 163 -15.73 -4.37 -10.49
C ASP A 163 -14.33 -4.93 -10.79
N MET A 164 -14.24 -6.26 -10.73
CA MET A 164 -13.01 -7.01 -11.03
C MET A 164 -12.73 -7.17 -12.52
N ASN A 165 -13.56 -6.59 -13.41
CA ASN A 165 -13.32 -6.67 -14.85
C ASN A 165 -11.96 -6.08 -15.22
N GLY A 166 -11.24 -6.76 -16.11
CA GLY A 166 -9.92 -6.35 -16.55
C GLY A 166 -8.76 -6.82 -15.67
N ILE A 167 -9.02 -7.58 -14.59
CA ILE A 167 -7.95 -8.22 -13.80
C ILE A 167 -7.06 -9.12 -14.67
N ASP A 168 -7.65 -9.77 -15.68
CA ASP A 168 -6.98 -10.60 -16.69
C ASP A 168 -6.01 -9.81 -17.58
N LYS A 169 -6.16 -8.48 -17.63
CA LYS A 169 -5.34 -7.56 -18.43
C LYS A 169 -4.24 -6.88 -17.61
N LEU A 170 -4.17 -7.12 -16.30
CA LEU A 170 -3.15 -6.56 -15.42
C LEU A 170 -1.83 -7.33 -15.51
N PHE A 171 -1.18 -7.29 -16.68
CA PHE A 171 0.06 -8.04 -16.94
C PHE A 171 1.24 -7.64 -16.05
N GLN A 172 1.17 -6.47 -15.42
CA GLN A 172 2.20 -5.97 -14.50
C GLN A 172 1.93 -6.33 -13.04
N LEU A 173 0.79 -6.96 -12.72
CA LEU A 173 0.42 -7.29 -11.34
C LEU A 173 1.39 -8.31 -10.76
N LYS A 174 2.07 -7.94 -9.66
CA LYS A 174 3.06 -8.76 -8.95
C LYS A 174 2.66 -9.08 -7.52
N TYR A 175 1.70 -8.34 -6.97
CA TYR A 175 1.19 -8.54 -5.63
C TYR A 175 -0.32 -8.31 -5.59
N LEU A 176 -1.03 -9.30 -5.06
CA LEU A 176 -2.46 -9.28 -4.83
C LEU A 176 -2.74 -9.75 -3.40
N SER A 177 -3.53 -8.99 -2.65
CA SER A 177 -3.86 -9.35 -1.27
C SER A 177 -5.26 -8.90 -0.88
N PHE A 178 -6.01 -9.85 -0.31
CA PHE A 178 -7.33 -9.68 0.26
C PHE A 178 -7.24 -10.04 1.74
N ARG A 179 -7.29 -9.03 2.62
CA ARG A 179 -7.10 -9.23 4.07
C ARG A 179 -8.34 -8.79 4.83
N ASN A 180 -8.93 -9.69 5.62
CA ASN A 180 -10.15 -9.41 6.39
C ASN A 180 -11.29 -8.87 5.50
N THR A 181 -11.33 -9.33 4.26
CA THR A 181 -12.27 -8.97 3.19
C THR A 181 -13.22 -10.12 2.94
#